data_AF-A0A354NSJ8-F1
#
_entry.id   AF-A0A354NSJ8-F1
#
_cell.length_a   1.000
_cell.length_b   1.000
_cell.length_c   1.000
_cell.angle_alpha   90.00
_cell.angle_beta   90.00
_cell.angle_gamma   90.00
#
_symmetry.space_group_name_H-M   'P 1'
#
loop_
_entity.id
_entity.type
_entity.pdbx_description
1 polymer ?
#
loop_
_entity_poly.entity_id
_entity_poly.type
_entity_poly.pdbx_seq_one_letter_code
_entity_poly.pdbx_strand_id
1 'polypeptide(L)'
;MVGEPFFTEEPSEEYLATEDFSRDDFSTHYGNVQIGVEEGLTPLYTMVSNLDDWDRYETLKWYAVDEFARNNPDDPDLPEIQARNAKAQEIFLRWGRELFGWAIYLLRIQV
;
A
#
# COMPACT_ATOMS: atom_id res chain seq x y z
N MET A 1 -4.23 -10.71 -15.34
CA MET A 1 -4.16 -9.34 -14.78
C MET A 1 -3.97 -9.49 -13.29
N VAL A 2 -2.96 -8.82 -12.75
CA VAL A 2 -2.61 -8.89 -11.32
C VAL A 2 -2.44 -7.47 -10.79
N GLY A 3 -2.73 -7.28 -9.51
CA GLY A 3 -2.58 -6.00 -8.84
C GLY A 3 -1.56 -6.18 -7.71
N GLU A 4 -0.40 -5.55 -7.84
CA GLU A 4 0.73 -5.78 -6.94
C GLU A 4 1.25 -4.44 -6.39
N PRO A 5 1.60 -4.37 -5.10
CA PRO A 5 2.36 -3.27 -4.55
C PRO A 5 3.81 -3.30 -5.07
N PHE A 6 4.50 -2.18 -4.92
CA PHE A 6 5.93 -2.08 -5.16
C PHE A 6 6.54 -0.93 -4.36
N PHE A 7 7.83 -1.02 -4.07
CA PHE A 7 8.59 0.11 -3.55
C PHE A 7 8.96 1.08 -4.68
N THR A 8 8.66 2.37 -4.49
CA THR A 8 9.05 3.45 -5.42
C THR A 8 10.53 3.80 -5.27
N GLU A 9 11.05 3.70 -4.05
CA GLU A 9 12.43 3.93 -3.65
C GLU A 9 12.83 2.92 -2.55
N GLU A 10 14.12 2.85 -2.20
CA GLU A 10 14.62 1.96 -1.14
C GLU A 10 14.02 2.33 0.23
N PRO A 11 13.14 1.52 0.86
CA PRO A 11 12.69 1.73 2.22
C PRO A 11 13.85 1.78 3.22
N SER A 12 13.75 2.70 4.17
CA SER A 12 14.67 2.73 5.31
C SER A 12 14.37 1.60 6.29
N GLU A 13 15.39 1.18 7.06
CA GLU A 13 15.21 0.23 8.16
C GLU A 13 14.18 0.71 9.18
N GLU A 14 14.08 2.03 9.39
CA GLU A 14 13.09 2.62 10.29
C GLU A 14 11.66 2.38 9.79
N TYR A 15 11.39 2.56 8.49
CA TYR A 15 10.07 2.27 7.93
C TYR A 15 9.75 0.78 8.01
N LEU A 16 10.70 -0.08 7.62
CA LEU A 16 10.52 -1.54 7.69
C LEU A 16 10.22 -2.02 9.11
N ALA A 17 10.80 -1.39 10.14
CA ALA A 17 10.52 -1.73 11.53
C ALA A 17 9.11 -1.32 12.01
N THR A 18 8.39 -0.48 11.25
CA THR A 18 7.02 -0.07 11.60
C THR A 18 5.94 -0.99 11.01
N GLU A 19 6.32 -1.79 10.02
CA GLU A 19 5.45 -2.60 9.17
C GLU A 19 5.64 -4.10 9.44
N ASP A 20 4.63 -4.90 9.09
CA ASP A 20 4.67 -6.36 9.24
C ASP A 20 5.25 -7.07 7.99
N PHE A 21 5.91 -6.32 7.10
CA PHE A 21 6.58 -6.84 5.90
C PHE A 21 8.08 -6.58 5.92
N SER A 22 8.81 -7.41 5.19
CA SER A 22 10.24 -7.26 4.94
C SER A 22 10.50 -6.50 3.64
N ARG A 23 11.75 -6.07 3.44
CA ARG A 23 12.17 -5.50 2.15
C ARG A 23 11.96 -6.49 1.00
N ASP A 24 12.22 -7.76 1.20
CA ASP A 24 12.20 -8.75 0.13
C ASP A 24 10.77 -9.19 -0.25
N ASP A 25 9.76 -8.75 0.51
CA ASP A 25 8.35 -9.05 0.23
C ASP A 25 7.84 -8.30 -1.01
N PHE A 26 8.48 -7.19 -1.37
CA PHE A 26 8.07 -6.37 -2.51
C PHE A 26 9.23 -6.03 -3.43
N SER A 27 8.94 -5.99 -4.72
CA SER A 27 9.88 -5.54 -5.73
C SER A 27 9.73 -4.05 -6.05
N THR A 28 10.48 -3.60 -7.04
CA THR A 28 10.23 -2.31 -7.72
C THR A 28 9.16 -2.49 -8.79
N HIS A 29 8.62 -1.38 -9.32
CA HIS A 29 7.71 -1.43 -10.45
C HIS A 29 8.27 -2.24 -11.64
N TYR A 30 9.56 -2.03 -11.95
CA TYR A 30 10.28 -2.76 -12.98
C TYR A 30 10.42 -4.26 -12.63
N GLY A 31 10.77 -4.55 -11.38
CA GLY A 31 10.93 -5.93 -10.90
C GLY A 31 9.65 -6.74 -11.00
N ASN A 32 8.49 -6.16 -10.66
CA ASN A 32 7.19 -6.82 -10.86
C ASN A 32 6.94 -7.18 -12.34
N VAL A 33 7.33 -6.31 -13.29
CA VAL A 33 7.24 -6.63 -14.72
C VAL A 33 8.20 -7.75 -15.10
N GLN A 34 9.43 -7.74 -14.58
CA GLN A 34 10.42 -8.78 -14.87
C GLN A 34 9.99 -10.15 -14.34
N ILE A 35 9.41 -10.23 -13.15
CA ILE A 35 8.84 -11.48 -12.62
C ILE A 35 7.84 -12.07 -13.62
N GLY A 36 6.94 -11.24 -14.16
CA GLY A 36 6.01 -11.69 -15.20
C GLY A 36 6.71 -12.22 -16.47
N VAL A 37 7.79 -11.57 -16.90
CA VAL A 37 8.58 -12.01 -18.06
C VAL A 37 9.30 -13.33 -17.79
N GLU A 38 9.88 -13.49 -16.60
CA GLU A 38 10.57 -14.71 -16.16
C GLU A 38 9.61 -15.91 -16.09
N GLU A 39 8.35 -15.65 -15.76
CA GLU A 39 7.24 -16.63 -15.81
C GLU A 39 6.72 -16.87 -17.25
N GLY A 40 7.40 -16.36 -18.28
CA GLY A 40 7.05 -16.58 -19.69
C GLY A 40 5.85 -15.75 -20.18
N LEU A 41 5.47 -14.69 -19.46
CA LEU A 41 4.37 -13.82 -19.85
C LEU A 41 4.86 -12.62 -20.68
N THR A 42 4.00 -12.11 -21.54
CA THR A 42 4.23 -10.86 -22.27
C THR A 42 3.58 -9.69 -21.52
N PRO A 43 4.35 -8.67 -21.07
CA PRO A 43 3.78 -7.45 -20.52
C PRO A 43 3.08 -6.64 -21.60
N LEU A 44 1.82 -6.26 -21.35
CA LEU A 44 1.00 -5.52 -22.32
C LEU A 44 0.66 -4.11 -21.86
N TYR A 45 0.38 -3.93 -20.58
CA TYR A 45 -0.08 -2.66 -20.03
C TYR A 45 0.13 -2.61 -18.52
N THR A 46 0.34 -1.40 -18.00
CA THR A 46 0.33 -1.12 -16.57
C THR A 46 -0.47 0.15 -16.27
N MET A 47 -1.15 0.14 -15.13
CA MET A 47 -1.79 1.31 -14.53
C MET A 47 -1.28 1.47 -13.11
N VAL A 48 -0.64 2.60 -12.82
CA VAL A 48 0.06 2.86 -11.56
C VAL A 48 -0.72 3.89 -10.75
N SER A 49 -0.94 3.63 -9.47
CA SER A 49 -1.52 4.59 -8.53
C SER A 49 -0.65 5.85 -8.45
N ASN A 50 -1.27 7.01 -8.40
CA ASN A 50 -0.57 8.26 -8.06
C ASN A 50 -0.74 8.59 -6.56
N LEU A 51 -0.17 9.72 -6.14
CA LEU A 51 -0.24 10.15 -4.74
C LEU A 51 -1.67 10.51 -4.31
N ASP A 52 -2.50 11.05 -5.20
CA ASP A 52 -3.90 11.37 -4.91
C ASP A 52 -4.75 10.11 -4.70
N ASP A 53 -4.45 9.03 -5.43
CA ASP A 53 -5.11 7.73 -5.27
C ASP A 53 -4.83 7.17 -3.86
N TRP A 54 -3.57 7.25 -3.41
CA TRP A 54 -3.14 6.86 -2.07
C TRP A 54 -3.72 7.77 -0.99
N ASP A 55 -3.63 9.08 -1.17
CA ASP A 55 -4.20 10.06 -0.23
C ASP A 55 -5.70 9.80 -0.06
N ARG A 56 -6.43 9.58 -1.15
CA ARG A 56 -7.86 9.24 -1.08
C ARG A 56 -8.10 7.92 -0.35
N TYR A 57 -7.33 6.87 -0.65
CA TYR A 57 -7.51 5.56 -0.02
C TYR A 57 -7.23 5.61 1.49
N GLU A 58 -6.12 6.21 1.91
CA GLU A 58 -5.71 6.26 3.31
C GLU A 58 -6.57 7.21 4.13
N THR A 59 -6.84 8.42 3.63
CA THR A 59 -7.61 9.42 4.37
C THR A 59 -9.08 9.02 4.54
N LEU A 60 -9.64 8.22 3.61
CA LEU A 60 -10.99 7.65 3.79
C LEU A 60 -11.04 6.65 4.94
N LYS A 61 -9.97 5.91 5.23
CA LYS A 61 -9.89 5.03 6.42
C LYS A 61 -9.88 5.87 7.70
N TRP A 62 -9.14 6.98 7.72
CA TRP A 62 -9.10 7.89 8.86
C TRP A 62 -10.47 8.52 9.13
N TYR A 63 -11.12 8.99 8.07
CA TYR A 63 -12.48 9.52 8.14
C TYR A 63 -13.46 8.49 8.68
N ALA A 64 -13.37 7.24 8.23
CA ALA A 64 -14.24 6.17 8.73
C ALA A 64 -14.04 5.90 10.23
N VAL A 65 -12.82 5.94 10.73
CA VAL A 65 -12.53 5.79 12.18
C VAL A 65 -13.10 6.97 12.97
N ASP A 66 -12.95 8.21 12.48
CA ASP A 66 -13.51 9.39 13.14
C ASP A 66 -15.05 9.37 13.16
N GLU A 67 -15.69 8.99 12.04
CA GLU A 67 -17.15 8.77 11.97
C GLU A 67 -17.59 7.67 12.94
N PHE A 68 -16.87 6.55 13.00
CA PHE A 68 -17.17 5.47 13.92
C PHE A 68 -17.10 5.94 15.38
N ALA A 69 -16.03 6.65 15.75
CA ALA A 69 -15.83 7.18 17.09
C ALA A 69 -16.97 8.12 17.53
N ARG A 70 -17.37 9.04 16.65
CA ARG A 70 -18.43 10.01 16.93
C ARG A 70 -19.79 9.34 17.12
N ASN A 71 -20.05 8.27 16.40
CA ASN A 71 -21.34 7.56 16.45
C ASN A 71 -21.38 6.47 17.53
N ASN A 72 -20.23 6.04 18.07
CA ASN A 72 -20.13 4.95 19.04
C ASN A 72 -19.16 5.31 20.19
N PRO A 73 -19.44 6.37 20.98
CA PRO A 73 -18.50 6.88 21.99
C PRO A 73 -18.24 5.91 23.15
N ASP A 74 -19.18 5.00 23.41
CA ASP A 74 -19.09 4.01 24.50
C ASP A 74 -18.59 2.63 24.01
N ASP A 75 -18.15 2.52 22.76
CA ASP A 75 -17.62 1.27 22.22
C ASP A 75 -16.32 0.88 22.96
N PRO A 76 -16.23 -0.33 23.55
CA PRO A 76 -15.08 -0.73 24.36
C PRO A 76 -13.78 -0.84 23.57
N ASP A 77 -13.85 -1.06 22.25
CA ASP A 77 -12.68 -1.20 21.37
C ASP A 77 -12.21 0.15 20.81
N LEU A 78 -12.96 1.24 21.05
CA LEU A 78 -12.66 2.55 20.50
C LEU A 78 -11.24 3.06 20.82
N PRO A 79 -10.70 2.92 22.04
CA PRO A 79 -9.33 3.33 22.33
C PRO A 79 -8.29 2.60 21.47
N GLU A 80 -8.49 1.31 21.21
CA GLU A 80 -7.59 0.51 20.37
C GLU A 80 -7.71 0.90 18.90
N ILE A 81 -8.93 1.08 18.40
CA ILE A 81 -9.19 1.52 17.01
C ILE A 81 -8.53 2.88 16.75
N GLN A 82 -8.69 3.83 17.67
CA GLN A 82 -8.08 5.16 17.56
C GLN A 82 -6.55 5.11 17.63
N ALA A 83 -5.98 4.29 18.52
CA ALA A 83 -4.53 4.13 18.62
C ALA A 83 -3.93 3.53 17.34
N ARG A 84 -4.58 2.51 16.76
CA ARG A 84 -4.18 1.91 15.47
C ARG A 84 -4.27 2.93 14.33
N ASN A 85 -5.35 3.73 14.29
CA ASN A 85 -5.52 4.76 13.28
C ASN A 85 -4.45 5.87 13.38
N ALA A 86 -4.12 6.31 14.60
CA ALA A 86 -3.07 7.30 14.82
C ALA A 86 -1.69 6.78 14.36
N LYS A 87 -1.37 5.51 14.65
CA LYS A 87 -0.14 4.87 14.15
C LYS A 87 -0.13 4.80 12.61
N ALA A 88 -1.23 4.39 11.99
CA ALA A 88 -1.34 4.31 10.53
C ALA A 88 -1.21 5.69 9.86
N GLN A 89 -1.80 6.73 10.45
CA GLN A 89 -1.64 8.12 10.02
C GLN A 89 -0.18 8.56 10.01
N GLU A 90 0.54 8.32 11.12
CA GLU A 90 1.94 8.66 11.23
C GLU A 90 2.79 7.94 10.18
N ILE A 91 2.60 6.62 10.03
CA ILE A 91 3.37 5.81 9.09
C ILE A 91 3.14 6.26 7.64
N PHE A 92 1.88 6.48 7.25
CA PHE A 92 1.57 6.92 5.90
C PHE A 92 2.15 8.31 5.60
N LEU A 93 1.94 9.28 6.50
CA LEU A 93 2.41 10.65 6.30
C LEU A 93 3.93 10.76 6.32
N ARG A 94 4.62 9.90 7.06
CA ARG A 94 6.09 9.94 7.17
C ARG A 94 6.80 9.14 6.07
N TRP A 95 6.21 8.02 5.63
CA TRP A 95 6.85 7.10 4.69
C TRP A 95 5.91 6.59 3.61
N GLY A 96 4.77 6.02 3.99
CA GLY A 96 3.93 5.22 3.09
C GLY A 96 3.51 5.97 1.83
N ARG A 97 3.20 7.28 1.95
CA ARG A 97 2.79 8.13 0.83
C ARG A 97 3.82 8.19 -0.30
N GLU A 98 5.10 8.28 0.04
CA GLU A 98 6.16 8.47 -0.96
C GLU A 98 6.81 7.14 -1.37
N LEU A 99 6.88 6.17 -0.45
CA LEU A 99 7.67 4.94 -0.62
C LEU A 99 6.89 3.74 -1.18
N PHE A 100 5.56 3.77 -1.14
CA PHE A 100 4.74 2.61 -1.48
C PHE A 100 3.80 2.89 -2.64
N GLY A 101 4.01 2.18 -3.76
CA GLY A 101 3.18 2.25 -4.96
C GLY A 101 2.29 1.02 -5.11
N TRP A 102 1.24 1.14 -5.91
CA TRP A 102 0.42 0.01 -6.33
C TRP A 102 0.16 0.07 -7.83
N ALA A 103 0.17 -1.07 -8.51
CA ALA A 103 -0.08 -1.12 -9.94
C ALA A 103 -0.87 -2.36 -10.38
N ILE A 104 -1.68 -2.16 -11.41
CA ILE A 104 -2.31 -3.24 -12.17
C ILE A 104 -1.42 -3.57 -13.36
N TYR A 105 -1.01 -4.83 -13.45
CA TYR A 105 -0.24 -5.38 -14.55
C TYR A 105 -1.10 -6.28 -15.42
N LEU A 106 -1.21 -5.93 -16.70
CA LEU A 106 -1.81 -6.79 -17.72
C LEU A 106 -0.72 -7.58 -18.42
N LEU A 107 -0.70 -8.88 -18.17
CA LEU A 107 0.23 -9.85 -18.73
C LEU A 107 -0.54 -10.88 -19.56
N ARG A 108 0.07 -11.38 -20.63
CA ARG A 108 -0.50 -12.41 -21.51
C ARG A 108 0.38 -13.65 -21.55
N ILE A 109 -0.24 -14.82 -21.45
CA ILE A 109 0.43 -16.12 -21.63
C ILE A 109 0.94 -16.24 -23.08
N GLN A 110 2.19 -16.64 -23.26
CA GLN A 110 2.72 -16.99 -24.58
C GLN A 110 2.09 -18.30 -25.04
N VAL A 111 1.51 -18.31 -26.24
CA VAL A 111 0.91 -19.48 -26.90
C VAL A 111 1.91 -20.05 -27.89
#